data_AF-M4S3G1-F1
#
_entry.id   AF-M4S3G1-F1
#
_cell.length_a   1.000
_cell.length_b   1.000
_cell.length_c   1.000
_cell.angle_alpha   90.00
_cell.angle_beta   90.00
_cell.angle_gamma   90.00
#
_symmetry.space_group_name_H-M   'P 1'
#
loop_
_entity.id
_entity.type
_entity.pdbx_description
1 polymer ?
#
loop_
_entity_poly.entity_id
_entity_poly.type
_entity_poly.pdbx_seq_one_letter_code
_entity_poly.pdbx_strand_id
1 'polypeptide(L)' 'MFGMTASFCERRALEELRAAEEATCLEAAASHRQLAREFAARARALRAEAEAARHIQIDAVAG' A
#
# COMPACT_ATOMS: atom_id res chain seq x y z
N MET A 1 2.63 8.82 16.14
CA MET A 1 2.79 7.71 15.18
C MET A 1 2.55 8.30 13.80
N PHE A 2 3.60 8.59 13.01
CA PHE A 2 3.40 9.10 11.65
C PHE A 2 2.57 8.07 10.87
N GLY A 3 1.38 8.46 10.42
CA GLY A 3 0.45 7.58 9.74
C GLY A 3 1.09 6.99 8.48
N MET A 4 0.92 5.68 8.28
CA MET A 4 1.36 5.02 7.05
C MET A 4 0.69 5.69 5.85
N THR A 5 1.47 6.29 4.95
CA THR A 5 0.98 6.90 3.70
C THR A 5 0.91 5.87 2.59
N ALA A 6 0.12 6.14 1.53
CA ALA A 6 0.05 5.28 0.35
C ALA A 6 1.44 5.06 -0.28
N SER A 7 2.24 6.13 -0.38
CA SER A 7 3.61 6.07 -0.92
C SER A 7 4.55 5.23 -0.06
N PHE A 8 4.41 5.26 1.26
CA PHE A 8 5.15 4.39 2.17
C PHE A 8 4.80 2.92 1.92
N CYS A 9 3.50 2.61 1.84
CA CYS A 9 3.03 1.25 1.58
C CYS A 9 3.49 0.74 0.21
N GLU A 10 3.50 1.57 -0.83
CA GLU A 10 4.01 1.19 -2.16
C GLU A 10 5.50 0.85 -2.13
N ARG A 11 6.30 1.71 -1.50
CA ARG A 11 7.73 1.46 -1.35
C ARG A 11 7.99 0.16 -0.58
N ARG A 12 7.28 -0.05 0.53
CA ARG A 12 7.38 -1.30 1.29
C ARG A 12 6.97 -2.52 0.48
N ALA A 13 5.90 -2.43 -0.30
CA ALA A 13 5.48 -3.55 -1.15
C ALA A 13 6.57 -3.96 -2.16
N LEU A 14 7.28 -2.99 -2.74
CA LEU A 14 8.38 -3.25 -3.67
C LEU A 14 9.62 -3.82 -2.96
N GLU A 15 9.95 -3.32 -1.77
CA GLU A 15 11.02 -3.87 -0.94
C GLU A 15 10.76 -5.33 -0.59
N GLU A 16 9.54 -5.67 -0.18
CA GLU A 16 9.14 -7.05 0.13
C GLU A 16 9.16 -7.96 -1.11
N LEU A 17 8.79 -7.44 -2.30
CA LEU A 17 8.93 -8.23 -3.54
C LEU A 17 10.40 -8.55 -3.85
N ARG A 18 11.30 -7.58 -3.71
CA ARG A 18 12.74 -7.81 -3.90
C ARG A 18 13.28 -8.80 -2.88
N ALA A 19 12.89 -8.66 -1.61
CA ALA A 19 13.27 -9.62 -0.57
C ALA A 19 12.75 -11.04 -0.89
N ALA A 20 11.56 -11.17 -1.49
CA ALA A 20 11.06 -12.46 -1.93
C ALA A 20 11.83 -13.07 -3.11
N GLU A 21 12.40 -12.24 -3.99
CA GLU A 21 13.24 -12.68 -5.12
C GLU A 21 14.64 -13.11 -4.64
N GLU A 22 15.16 -12.43 -3.61
CA GLU A 22 16.46 -12.73 -3.00
C GLU A 22 16.39 -13.87 -1.97
N ALA A 23 15.19 -14.19 -1.47
CA ALA A 23 14.99 -15.24 -0.48
C ALA A 23 15.38 -16.62 -1.03
N THR A 24 16.30 -17.29 -0.32
CA THR A 24 16.78 -18.62 -0.69
C THR A 24 15.85 -19.75 -0.23
N CYS A 25 14.97 -19.49 0.75
CA CYS A 25 13.98 -20.45 1.22
C CYS A 25 12.56 -20.09 0.73
N LEU A 26 11.82 -21.12 0.33
CA LEU A 26 10.47 -20.96 -0.24
C LEU A 26 9.48 -20.34 0.75
N GLU A 27 9.62 -20.64 2.03
CA GLU A 27 8.75 -20.11 3.10
C GLU A 27 8.98 -18.61 3.33
N ALA A 28 10.23 -18.14 3.34
CA ALA A 28 10.51 -16.71 3.42
C ALA A 28 10.05 -15.99 2.15
N ALA A 29 10.30 -16.56 0.96
CA ALA A 29 9.82 -15.99 -0.29
C ALA A 29 8.29 -15.87 -0.30
N ALA A 30 7.56 -16.88 0.19
CA ALA A 30 6.11 -16.85 0.33
C ALA A 30 5.65 -15.77 1.32
N SER A 31 6.34 -15.64 2.45
CA SER A 31 6.05 -14.65 3.50
C SER A 31 6.25 -13.22 2.99
N HIS A 32 7.38 -12.94 2.35
CA HIS A 32 7.67 -11.66 1.71
C HIS A 32 6.65 -11.33 0.62
N ARG A 33 6.26 -12.31 -0.23
CA ARG A 33 5.18 -12.10 -1.21
C ARG A 33 3.83 -11.79 -0.57
N GLN A 34 3.53 -12.38 0.58
CA GLN A 34 2.31 -12.06 1.32
C GLN A 34 2.34 -10.62 1.84
N LEU A 35 3.43 -10.22 2.51
CA LEU A 35 3.61 -8.86 3.02
C LEU A 35 3.54 -7.82 1.88
N ALA A 36 4.16 -8.10 0.74
CA ALA A 36 4.07 -7.26 -0.44
C ALA A 36 2.62 -7.03 -0.89
N ARG A 37 1.79 -8.08 -0.91
CA ARG A 37 0.37 -7.98 -1.28
C ARG A 37 -0.41 -7.17 -0.25
N GLU A 38 -0.15 -7.35 1.04
CA GLU A 38 -0.80 -6.61 2.12
C GLU A 38 -0.50 -5.11 2.04
N PHE A 39 0.78 -4.75 1.87
CA PHE A 39 1.18 -3.36 1.67
C PHE A 39 0.59 -2.75 0.39
N ALA A 40 0.59 -3.48 -0.72
CA ALA A 40 -0.01 -3.01 -1.97
C ALA A 40 -1.53 -2.80 -1.84
N ALA A 41 -2.22 -3.70 -1.12
CA ALA A 41 -3.64 -3.53 -0.82
C ALA A 41 -3.89 -2.29 0.06
N ARG A 42 -3.06 -2.08 1.08
CA ARG A 42 -3.16 -0.90 1.95
C ARG A 42 -2.91 0.41 1.18
N ALA A 43 -1.93 0.43 0.28
CA ALA A 43 -1.68 1.59 -0.57
C ALA A 43 -2.90 1.95 -1.44
N ARG A 44 -3.53 0.94 -2.06
CA ARG A 44 -4.77 1.14 -2.85
C ARG A 44 -5.91 1.69 -2.00
N ALA A 45 -6.11 1.14 -0.81
CA ALA A 45 -7.14 1.63 0.12
C ALA A 45 -6.92 3.09 0.50
N LEU A 46 -5.69 3.47 0.86
CA LEU A 46 -5.35 4.85 1.22
C LEU A 46 -5.54 5.82 0.05
N ARG A 47 -5.27 5.40 -1.19
CA ARG A 47 -5.54 6.21 -2.39
C ARG A 47 -7.04 6.38 -2.63
N ALA A 48 -7.81 5.31 -2.50
CA ALA A 48 -9.26 5.35 -2.66
C ALA A 48 -9.92 6.24 -1.58
N GLU A 49 -9.45 6.17 -0.33
CA GLU A 49 -9.89 7.05 0.76
C GLU A 49 -9.57 8.52 0.44
N ALA A 50 -8.36 8.82 -0.04
CA ALA A 50 -7.96 10.16 -0.43
C ALA A 50 -8.76 10.71 -1.63
N GLU A 51 -9.10 9.84 -2.59
CA GLU A 51 -9.94 10.18 -3.73
C GLU A 51 -11.39 10.44 -3.31
N ALA A 52 -11.96 9.57 -2.47
CA ALA A 52 -13.30 9.76 -1.93
C ALA A 52 -13.41 11.06 -1.12
N ALA A 53 -12.41 11.38 -0.31
CA ALA A 53 -12.35 12.63 0.45
C ALA A 53 -12.32 13.87 -0.45
N ARG A 54 -11.63 13.80 -1.59
CA ARG A 54 -11.60 14.88 -2.59
C ARG A 54 -12.95 15.10 -3.26
N HIS A 55 -13.68 14.04 -3.60
CA HIS A 55 -15.00 14.16 -4.22
C HIS A 55 -16.02 14.84 -3.29
N ILE A 56 -16.05 14.46 -2.01
CA ILE A 56 -16.95 15.08 -1.00
C ILE A 56 -16.68 16.59 -0.87
N GLN A 57 -15.41 17.01 -0.92
CA GLN A 57 -15.05 18.43 -0.81
C GLN A 57 -15.51 19.26 -2.01
N ILE A 58 -15.54 18.69 -3.22
CA ILE A 58 -16.01 19.39 -4.41
C ILE A 58 -17.53 19.60 -4.34
N ASP A 59 -18.27 18.57 -3.94
CA ASP A 59 -19.74 18.65 -3.80
C ASP A 59 -20.15 19.65 -2.72
N ALA A 60 -19.38 19.77 -1.63
CA ALA A 60 -19.66 20.71 -0.55
C ALA A 60 -19.39 22.19 -0.91
N VAL A 61 -18.58 22.48 -1.92
CA VAL A 61 -18.25 23.87 -2.36
C VAL A 61 -19.12 24.32 -3.54
N ALA A 62 -19.76 23.39 -4.25
CA ALA A 62 -20.58 23.67 -5.42
C ALA A 62 -22.09 23.91 -5.12
N GLY A 63 -22.50 23.86 -3.84
CA GLY A 63 -23.87 24.13 -3.37
C GLY A 63 -23.95 25.41 -2.55
#